data_AF-A0A168H0T5-F1
#
_entry.id   AF-A0A168H0T5-F1
#
_cell.length_a   1.000
_cell.length_b   1.000
_cell.length_c   1.000
_cell.angle_alpha   90.00
_cell.angle_beta   90.00
_cell.angle_gamma   90.00
#
_symmetry.space_group_name_H-M   'P 1'
#
loop_
_entity.id
_entity.type
_entity.pdbx_description
1 polymer ?
#
loop_
_entity_poly.entity_id
_entity_poly.type
_entity_poly.pdbx_seq_one_letter_code
_entity_poly.pdbx_strand_id
1 'polypeptide(L)'
;MFRRSVLNLKNKYSKAFRSTSSIWAPATVLLDTDDDDDDDDCFTPNVDHVLTPEHVKRELERLKRQLKADHVVRQMQSYQTKNNASYELPCYLNRHWSIKDYKLIQKDLTPRDSILTQIAAKSAAKHIGSQLVNSIVVLKGHFFVITSSSLFLHRHNSMDDCATKSSIGFQDIPVAYIRKNKRCTYDYFELSIRIGHFEVLATGGFWGPLDGFQLVPFLGSSAISNLPSVIKENVDNPHTNTIFVNSNSSEQPVITTRIMNQCLKSHSTRKWAFHSRKFHSTGFLPTNSSELSSNSL
;
A
#
# COMPACT_ATOMS: atom_id res chain seq x y z
N MET A 1 -5.62 -30.65 9.70
CA MET A 1 -6.24 -31.83 9.06
C MET A 1 -5.32 -32.56 8.06
N PHE A 2 -4.63 -31.89 7.12
CA PHE A 2 -3.90 -32.56 6.02
C PHE A 2 -2.65 -33.40 6.39
N ARG A 3 -1.89 -33.03 7.42
CA ARG A 3 -0.75 -33.86 7.90
C ARG A 3 -1.20 -35.25 8.36
N ARG A 4 -2.44 -35.39 8.86
CA ARG A 4 -3.02 -36.69 9.25
C ARG A 4 -3.34 -37.56 8.03
N SER A 5 -3.81 -37.00 6.91
CA SER A 5 -4.17 -37.78 5.72
C SER A 5 -2.95 -38.38 5.01
N VAL A 6 -1.84 -37.62 4.92
CA VAL A 6 -0.57 -38.13 4.35
C VAL A 6 0.11 -39.14 5.28
N LEU A 7 0.03 -38.95 6.60
CA LEU A 7 0.48 -39.94 7.58
C LEU A 7 -0.36 -41.23 7.50
N ASN A 8 -1.68 -41.12 7.33
CA ASN A 8 -2.57 -42.28 7.18
C ASN A 8 -2.32 -43.05 5.88
N LEU A 9 -2.03 -42.36 4.77
CA LEU A 9 -1.57 -43.04 3.55
C LEU A 9 -0.21 -43.72 3.77
N LYS A 10 0.76 -43.04 4.36
CA LYS A 10 2.07 -43.66 4.67
C LYS A 10 1.94 -44.88 5.58
N ASN A 11 1.06 -44.85 6.58
CA ASN A 11 0.82 -45.98 7.47
C ASN A 11 0.02 -47.11 6.79
N LYS A 12 -0.93 -46.77 5.91
CA LYS A 12 -1.71 -47.74 5.13
C LYS A 12 -0.83 -48.47 4.10
N TYR A 13 0.11 -47.77 3.47
CA TYR A 13 1.01 -48.34 2.46
C TYR A 13 2.34 -48.86 3.03
N SER A 14 2.82 -48.42 4.21
CA SER A 14 4.00 -49.02 4.85
C SER A 14 3.72 -50.42 5.40
N LYS A 15 2.48 -50.70 5.81
CA LYS A 15 2.02 -52.07 6.11
C LYS A 15 2.00 -52.95 4.85
N ALA A 16 1.59 -52.42 3.70
CA ALA A 16 1.61 -53.15 2.44
C ALA A 16 3.03 -53.37 1.88
N PHE A 17 3.97 -52.46 2.12
CA PHE A 17 5.36 -52.58 1.64
C PHE A 17 6.25 -53.47 2.52
N ARG A 18 5.93 -53.64 3.81
CA ARG A 18 6.60 -54.62 4.67
C ARG A 18 6.25 -56.07 4.31
N SER A 19 5.22 -56.30 3.47
CA SER A 19 4.89 -57.63 2.96
C SER A 19 5.41 -57.92 1.55
N THR A 20 6.18 -57.01 0.92
CA THR A 20 6.70 -57.18 -0.45
C THR A 20 8.22 -57.12 -0.57
N SER A 21 8.97 -57.14 0.54
CA SER A 21 10.44 -57.26 0.51
C SER A 21 10.94 -58.72 0.39
N SER A 22 10.08 -59.68 0.07
CA SER A 22 10.45 -61.08 -0.21
C SER A 22 10.06 -61.48 -1.63
N ILE A 23 10.76 -60.93 -2.63
CA ILE A 23 10.64 -61.37 -4.04
C ILE A 23 11.73 -62.40 -4.41
N TRP A 24 12.36 -63.05 -3.41
CA TRP A 24 13.18 -64.25 -3.60
C TRP A 24 12.85 -65.34 -2.57
N ALA A 25 11.57 -65.61 -2.35
CA ALA A 25 11.12 -66.81 -1.66
C ALA A 25 9.79 -67.30 -2.25
N PRO A 26 9.58 -68.62 -2.40
CA PRO A 26 8.33 -69.17 -2.93
C PRO A 26 7.17 -68.90 -1.95
N ALA A 27 5.96 -68.83 -2.51
CA ALA A 27 4.71 -68.44 -1.87
C ALA A 27 4.61 -68.87 -0.39
N THR A 28 4.48 -67.89 0.50
CA THR A 28 4.08 -68.13 1.89
C THR A 28 2.76 -67.39 2.12
N VAL A 29 1.68 -68.16 2.15
CA VAL A 29 0.37 -67.72 2.61
C VAL A 29 0.47 -67.53 4.12
N LEU A 30 0.24 -66.32 4.61
CA LEU A 30 0.06 -66.08 6.05
C LEU A 30 -1.38 -66.51 6.40
N LEU A 31 -1.50 -67.69 6.99
CA LEU A 31 -2.68 -68.11 7.73
C LEU A 31 -2.53 -67.55 9.15
N ASP A 32 -3.39 -66.59 9.50
CA ASP A 32 -3.66 -66.27 10.90
C ASP A 32 -4.49 -67.44 11.47
N THR A 33 -3.93 -68.13 12.45
CA THR A 33 -4.60 -69.19 13.20
C THR A 33 -4.95 -68.71 14.59
N ASP A 34 -6.24 -68.88 14.90
CA ASP A 34 -6.88 -69.17 16.18
C ASP A 34 -7.08 -68.02 17.18
N ASP A 35 -8.35 -67.61 17.31
CA ASP A 35 -9.09 -67.91 18.54
C ASP A 35 -10.58 -68.11 18.18
N ASP A 36 -11.13 -69.17 18.78
CA ASP A 36 -12.40 -69.82 18.50
C ASP A 36 -13.63 -68.91 18.72
N ASP A 37 -14.49 -68.84 17.71
CA ASP A 37 -15.94 -68.78 17.89
C ASP A 37 -16.58 -69.35 16.61
N ASP A 38 -17.21 -70.53 16.77
CA ASP A 38 -17.93 -71.31 15.76
C ASP A 38 -19.17 -70.56 15.23
N ASP A 39 -18.94 -69.55 14.39
CA ASP A 39 -19.93 -69.09 13.41
C ASP A 39 -19.26 -69.11 12.04
N ASP A 40 -19.69 -70.07 11.23
CA ASP A 40 -19.29 -70.39 9.87
C ASP A 40 -19.68 -69.27 8.86
N ASP A 41 -19.38 -68.01 9.21
CA ASP A 41 -19.47 -66.87 8.31
C ASP A 41 -18.30 -67.00 7.33
N CYS A 42 -18.60 -67.62 6.18
CA CYS A 42 -17.76 -67.64 5.00
C CYS A 42 -17.18 -66.24 4.76
N PHE A 43 -15.95 -66.02 5.22
CA PHE A 43 -15.18 -64.82 4.96
C PHE A 43 -14.88 -64.81 3.46
N THR A 44 -15.81 -64.33 2.65
CA THR A 44 -15.53 -64.00 1.26
C THR A 44 -14.59 -62.80 1.32
N PRO A 45 -13.29 -62.95 1.00
CA PRO A 45 -12.41 -61.79 0.97
C PRO A 45 -13.04 -60.79 0.01
N ASN A 46 -13.28 -59.58 0.49
CA ASN A 46 -13.87 -58.52 -0.33
C ASN A 46 -12.84 -58.12 -1.42
N VAL A 47 -12.89 -58.85 -2.54
CA VAL A 47 -11.95 -58.73 -3.67
C VAL A 47 -12.06 -57.36 -4.35
N ASP A 48 -13.15 -56.63 -4.12
CA ASP A 48 -13.38 -55.29 -4.64
C ASP A 48 -12.44 -54.22 -4.06
N HIS A 49 -11.55 -54.62 -3.14
CA HIS A 49 -10.53 -53.77 -2.54
C HIS A 49 -9.08 -54.20 -2.83
N VAL A 50 -8.85 -55.13 -3.77
CA VAL A 50 -7.49 -55.43 -4.25
C VAL A 50 -6.97 -54.26 -5.09
N LEU A 51 -6.24 -53.36 -4.43
CA LEU A 51 -5.59 -52.22 -5.07
C LEU A 51 -4.42 -52.70 -5.92
N THR A 52 -4.58 -52.72 -7.24
CA THR A 52 -3.47 -53.04 -8.13
C THR A 52 -2.35 -52.00 -8.01
N PRO A 53 -1.08 -52.37 -8.21
CA PRO A 53 0.05 -51.43 -8.19
C PRO A 53 -0.16 -50.22 -9.11
N GLU A 54 -0.82 -50.42 -10.25
CA GLU A 54 -1.15 -49.37 -11.21
C GLU A 54 -2.21 -48.40 -10.68
N HIS A 55 -3.17 -48.88 -9.89
CA HIS A 55 -4.14 -48.02 -9.22
C HIS A 55 -3.46 -47.14 -8.17
N VAL A 56 -2.58 -47.72 -7.35
CA VAL A 56 -1.81 -46.97 -6.34
C VAL A 56 -0.92 -45.92 -7.00
N LYS A 57 -0.23 -46.28 -8.10
CA LYS A 57 0.60 -45.33 -8.87
C LYS A 57 -0.21 -44.17 -9.44
N ARG A 58 -1.41 -44.44 -9.98
CA ARG A 58 -2.32 -43.40 -10.50
C ARG A 58 -2.80 -42.46 -9.40
N GLU A 59 -3.23 -42.98 -8.26
CA GLU A 59 -3.67 -42.15 -7.13
C GLU A 59 -2.52 -41.30 -6.57
N LEU A 60 -1.31 -41.86 -6.48
CA LEU A 60 -0.14 -41.14 -6.01
C LEU A 60 0.24 -39.98 -6.96
N GLU A 61 0.17 -40.20 -8.27
CA GLU A 61 0.38 -39.13 -9.26
C GLU A 61 -0.73 -38.08 -9.21
N ARG A 62 -1.99 -38.47 -9.00
CA ARG A 62 -3.11 -37.53 -8.80
C ARG A 62 -2.87 -36.64 -7.58
N LEU A 63 -2.48 -37.22 -6.45
CA LEU A 63 -2.17 -36.49 -5.21
C LEU A 63 -0.96 -35.56 -5.37
N LYS A 64 0.10 -36.00 -6.06
CA LYS A 64 1.26 -35.13 -6.38
C LYS A 64 0.83 -33.92 -7.20
N ARG A 65 -0.01 -34.12 -8.23
CA ARG A 65 -0.54 -33.00 -9.05
C ARG A 65 -1.36 -32.03 -8.22
N GLN A 66 -2.24 -32.52 -7.34
CA GLN A 66 -3.01 -31.69 -6.42
C GLN A 66 -2.10 -30.89 -5.48
N LEU A 67 -1.12 -31.53 -4.85
CA LEU A 67 -0.17 -30.84 -3.97
C LEU A 67 0.66 -29.78 -4.69
N LYS A 68 1.08 -30.05 -5.94
CA LYS A 68 1.80 -29.08 -6.76
C LYS A 68 0.90 -27.89 -7.13
N ALA A 69 -0.36 -28.14 -7.49
CA ALA A 69 -1.34 -27.10 -7.76
C ALA A 69 -1.60 -26.23 -6.51
N ASP A 70 -1.84 -26.84 -5.35
CA ASP A 70 -2.03 -26.14 -4.08
C ASP A 70 -0.80 -25.30 -3.69
N HIS A 71 0.40 -25.83 -3.91
CA HIS A 71 1.64 -25.09 -3.65
C HIS A 71 1.77 -23.88 -4.56
N VAL A 72 1.47 -24.03 -5.87
CA VAL A 72 1.48 -22.92 -6.82
C VAL A 72 0.44 -21.88 -6.45
N VAL A 73 -0.78 -22.27 -6.05
CA VAL A 73 -1.83 -21.33 -5.61
C VAL A 73 -1.40 -20.58 -4.34
N ARG A 74 -0.86 -21.26 -3.33
CA ARG A 74 -0.34 -20.60 -2.11
C ARG A 74 0.84 -19.69 -2.39
N GLN A 75 1.75 -20.12 -3.26
CA GLN A 75 2.86 -19.27 -3.66
C GLN A 75 2.35 -18.07 -4.46
N MET A 76 1.45 -18.25 -5.42
CA MET A 76 0.82 -17.16 -6.16
C MET A 76 0.09 -16.20 -5.23
N GLN A 77 -0.62 -16.68 -4.20
CA GLN A 77 -1.22 -15.82 -3.18
C GLN A 77 -0.16 -15.08 -2.35
N SER A 78 0.99 -15.71 -2.04
CA SER A 78 2.10 -15.06 -1.35
C SER A 78 2.89 -14.07 -2.23
N TYR A 79 2.94 -14.33 -3.54
CA TYR A 79 3.51 -13.45 -4.56
C TYR A 79 2.54 -12.32 -4.94
N GLN A 80 1.22 -12.53 -4.81
CA GLN A 80 0.16 -11.57 -5.10
C GLN A 80 0.02 -10.45 -4.07
N THR A 81 0.73 -10.45 -2.94
CA THR A 81 0.52 -9.42 -1.90
C THR A 81 1.77 -8.72 -1.40
N LYS A 82 2.88 -8.77 -2.15
CA LYS A 82 3.85 -7.68 -2.02
C LYS A 82 3.32 -6.52 -2.85
N ASN A 83 2.49 -5.69 -2.23
CA ASN A 83 2.04 -4.47 -2.85
C ASN A 83 3.25 -3.64 -3.30
N ASN A 84 3.13 -2.92 -4.43
CA ASN A 84 4.23 -2.13 -5.02
C ASN A 84 4.96 -1.26 -3.97
N ALA A 85 4.22 -0.73 -2.99
CA ALA A 85 4.76 0.05 -1.89
C ALA A 85 5.80 -0.70 -1.03
N SER A 86 5.58 -1.98 -0.71
CA SER A 86 6.52 -2.75 0.14
C SER A 86 7.87 -3.04 -0.51
N TYR A 87 7.97 -2.94 -1.84
CA TYR A 87 9.24 -3.08 -2.55
C TYR A 87 10.04 -1.79 -2.59
N GLU A 88 9.35 -0.65 -2.62
CA GLU A 88 9.97 0.66 -2.78
C GLU A 88 10.19 1.37 -1.46
N LEU A 89 9.40 1.06 -0.42
CA LEU A 89 9.45 1.76 0.86
C LEU A 89 10.22 0.97 1.93
N PRO A 90 10.96 1.67 2.80
CA PRO A 90 11.67 1.02 3.89
C PRO A 90 10.73 0.28 4.85
N CYS A 91 11.12 -0.93 5.25
CA CYS A 91 10.29 -1.76 6.13
C CYS A 91 10.04 -1.12 7.51
N TYR A 92 10.95 -0.28 8.01
CA TYR A 92 10.81 0.39 9.30
C TYR A 92 9.64 1.38 9.34
N LEU A 93 9.18 1.88 8.18
CA LEU A 93 7.99 2.72 8.10
C LEU A 93 6.72 1.98 8.57
N ASN A 94 6.71 0.63 8.54
CA ASN A 94 5.60 -0.17 9.08
C ASN A 94 5.32 0.08 10.57
N ARG A 95 6.28 0.61 11.33
CA ARG A 95 6.07 1.01 12.72
C ARG A 95 5.13 2.20 12.87
N HIS A 96 5.01 3.03 11.84
CA HIS A 96 4.26 4.28 11.87
C HIS A 96 3.07 4.28 10.89
N TRP A 97 3.22 3.60 9.74
CA TRP A 97 2.25 3.50 8.66
C TRP A 97 2.17 2.07 8.15
N SER A 98 0.99 1.46 8.10
CA SER A 98 0.86 0.09 7.59
C SER A 98 1.08 0.07 6.07
N ILE A 99 2.32 -0.16 5.62
CA ILE A 99 2.71 -0.02 4.20
C ILE A 99 1.90 -0.94 3.31
N LYS A 100 1.44 -2.10 3.82
CA LYS A 100 0.53 -3.02 3.11
C LYS A 100 -0.78 -2.38 2.63
N ASP A 101 -1.24 -1.32 3.29
CA ASP A 101 -2.50 -0.62 2.98
C ASP A 101 -2.32 0.44 1.89
N TYR A 102 -1.07 0.75 1.54
CA TYR A 102 -0.73 1.73 0.54
C TYR A 102 -0.76 1.12 -0.87
N LYS A 103 -1.34 1.89 -1.80
CA LYS A 103 -1.43 1.55 -3.22
C LYS A 103 -0.90 2.69 -4.06
N LEU A 104 -0.22 2.36 -5.15
CA LEU A 104 0.25 3.34 -6.12
C LEU A 104 -0.97 4.04 -6.75
N ILE A 105 -0.95 5.37 -6.79
CA ILE A 105 -1.97 6.13 -7.50
C ILE A 105 -1.75 5.97 -9.01
N GLN A 106 -2.72 5.38 -9.70
CA GLN A 106 -2.59 5.07 -11.13
C GLN A 106 -3.61 5.83 -11.99
N LYS A 107 -4.62 6.46 -11.39
CA LYS A 107 -5.74 7.07 -12.12
C LYS A 107 -5.97 8.52 -11.71
N ASP A 108 -6.58 9.22 -12.67
CA ASP A 108 -7.13 10.56 -12.56
C ASP A 108 -8.11 10.63 -11.38
N LEU A 109 -7.82 11.48 -10.39
CA LEU A 109 -8.77 11.79 -9.31
C LEU A 109 -9.73 12.91 -9.70
N THR A 110 -9.56 13.45 -10.91
CA THR A 110 -10.30 14.62 -11.39
C THR A 110 -11.13 14.29 -12.62
N PRO A 111 -12.33 14.89 -12.75
CA PRO A 111 -13.06 14.88 -14.02
C PRO A 111 -12.27 15.65 -15.10
N ARG A 112 -12.10 15.06 -16.28
CA ARG A 112 -11.44 15.65 -17.46
C ARG A 112 -12.32 16.70 -18.16
N ASP A 113 -12.31 17.95 -17.74
CA ASP A 113 -12.72 19.09 -18.59
C ASP A 113 -14.22 19.35 -18.88
N SER A 114 -15.18 18.75 -18.17
CA SER A 114 -16.50 19.39 -18.10
C SER A 114 -16.37 20.70 -17.33
N ILE A 115 -17.00 21.79 -17.80
CA ILE A 115 -17.04 23.13 -17.15
C ILE A 115 -16.90 22.98 -15.63
N LEU A 116 -15.72 23.30 -15.11
CA LEU A 116 -15.43 23.12 -13.69
C LEU A 116 -16.25 24.14 -12.91
N THR A 117 -17.44 23.74 -12.45
CA THR A 117 -18.26 24.60 -11.60
C THR A 117 -17.60 24.77 -10.23
N GLN A 118 -17.93 25.84 -9.51
CA GLN A 118 -17.42 26.03 -8.16
C GLN A 118 -17.80 24.87 -7.21
N ILE A 119 -18.96 24.24 -7.43
CA ILE A 119 -19.42 23.08 -6.67
C ILE A 119 -18.54 21.86 -6.99
N ALA A 120 -18.31 21.58 -8.27
CA ALA A 120 -17.43 20.50 -8.70
C ALA A 120 -16.00 20.69 -8.19
N ALA A 121 -15.47 21.92 -8.25
CA ALA A 121 -14.15 22.25 -7.73
C ALA A 121 -14.04 22.00 -6.22
N LYS A 122 -15.04 22.39 -5.42
CA LYS A 122 -15.07 22.13 -3.97
C LYS A 122 -15.13 20.64 -3.66
N SER A 123 -15.93 19.87 -4.40
CA SER A 123 -16.03 18.42 -4.24
C SER A 123 -14.71 17.73 -4.58
N ALA A 124 -14.12 18.06 -5.73
CA ALA A 124 -12.83 17.55 -6.17
C ALA A 124 -11.72 17.92 -5.19
N ALA A 125 -11.69 19.16 -4.70
CA ALA A 125 -10.72 19.61 -3.72
C ALA A 125 -10.77 18.77 -2.43
N LYS A 126 -11.98 18.52 -1.92
CA LYS A 126 -12.19 17.65 -0.75
C LYS A 126 -11.74 16.22 -1.02
N HIS A 127 -12.10 15.65 -2.17
CA HIS A 127 -11.72 14.29 -2.53
C HIS A 127 -10.19 14.12 -2.63
N ILE A 128 -9.54 14.98 -3.41
CA ILE A 128 -8.09 14.97 -3.64
C ILE A 128 -7.34 15.21 -2.32
N GLY A 129 -7.71 16.25 -1.58
CA GLY A 129 -7.05 16.59 -0.32
C GLY A 129 -7.17 15.48 0.73
N SER A 130 -8.34 14.84 0.83
CA SER A 130 -8.54 13.70 1.72
C SER A 130 -7.79 12.44 1.32
N GLN A 131 -7.50 12.26 0.03
CA GLN A 131 -6.76 11.09 -0.43
C GLN A 131 -5.25 11.27 -0.35
N LEU A 132 -4.75 12.49 -0.56
CA LEU A 132 -3.31 12.78 -0.56
C LEU A 132 -2.75 13.10 0.83
N VAL A 133 -3.59 13.39 1.82
CA VAL A 133 -3.16 13.42 3.22
C VAL A 133 -2.80 12.00 3.69
N ASN A 134 -1.66 11.87 4.38
CA ASN A 134 -0.97 10.62 4.66
C ASN A 134 -0.43 9.88 3.42
N SER A 135 -0.33 10.51 2.25
CA SER A 135 0.33 9.88 1.10
C SER A 135 1.86 9.79 1.28
N ILE A 136 2.48 8.86 0.58
CA ILE A 136 3.93 8.66 0.55
C ILE A 136 4.42 8.86 -0.88
N VAL A 137 5.29 9.83 -1.10
CA VAL A 137 5.94 10.10 -2.39
C VAL A 137 7.33 9.50 -2.37
N VAL A 138 7.73 8.81 -3.43
CA VAL A 138 9.10 8.31 -3.61
C VAL A 138 9.78 9.06 -4.75
N LEU A 139 10.84 9.79 -4.43
CA LEU A 139 11.55 10.69 -5.34
C LEU A 139 13.07 10.59 -5.11
N LYS A 140 13.83 10.25 -6.15
CA LYS A 140 15.30 10.27 -6.17
C LYS A 140 15.94 9.59 -4.94
N GLY A 141 15.54 8.36 -4.64
CA GLY A 141 16.08 7.60 -3.51
C GLY A 141 15.62 8.06 -2.13
N HIS A 142 14.63 8.94 -2.05
CA HIS A 142 14.06 9.45 -0.81
C HIS A 142 12.54 9.23 -0.80
N PHE A 143 11.97 9.09 0.39
CA PHE A 143 10.53 9.09 0.59
C PHE A 143 10.09 10.36 1.31
N PHE A 144 8.86 10.78 1.06
CA PHE A 144 8.20 11.90 1.72
C PHE A 144 6.81 11.46 2.17
N VAL A 145 6.54 11.50 3.46
CA VAL A 145 5.21 11.29 4.02
C VAL A 145 4.53 12.65 4.20
N ILE A 146 3.40 12.86 3.55
CA ILE A 146 2.63 14.11 3.65
C ILE A 146 1.62 13.98 4.78
N THR A 147 1.76 14.74 5.86
CA THR A 147 0.79 14.73 6.97
C THR A 147 -0.10 15.96 7.00
N SER A 148 0.32 17.04 6.35
CA SER A 148 -0.47 18.27 6.18
C SER A 148 -0.26 18.81 4.77
N SER A 149 -1.32 19.33 4.16
CA SER A 149 -1.25 19.94 2.83
C SER A 149 -2.22 21.09 2.65
N SER A 150 -1.97 21.93 1.65
CA SER A 150 -2.89 22.97 1.17
C SER A 150 -3.11 22.81 -0.32
N LEU A 151 -4.37 22.88 -0.74
CA LEU A 151 -4.78 22.69 -2.12
C LEU A 151 -4.96 24.03 -2.83
N PHE A 152 -4.57 24.13 -4.10
CA PHE A 152 -4.72 25.32 -4.95
C PHE A 152 -5.33 24.94 -6.30
N LEU A 153 -6.24 25.75 -6.82
CA LEU A 153 -6.86 25.54 -8.13
C LEU A 153 -6.28 26.52 -9.16
N HIS A 154 -5.50 26.01 -10.11
CA HIS A 154 -4.89 26.81 -11.16
C HIS A 154 -5.86 27.09 -12.31
N ARG A 155 -5.54 28.11 -13.13
CA ARG A 155 -6.30 28.54 -14.33
C ARG A 155 -7.74 28.99 -14.09
N HIS A 156 -8.22 29.00 -12.85
CA HIS A 156 -9.55 29.47 -12.48
C HIS A 156 -9.46 30.55 -11.39
N ASN A 157 -8.78 31.68 -11.66
CA ASN A 157 -8.55 32.74 -10.67
C ASN A 157 -9.84 33.33 -10.06
N SER A 158 -10.95 33.34 -10.83
CA SER A 158 -12.27 33.74 -10.33
C SER A 158 -12.78 32.78 -9.25
N MET A 159 -12.34 31.53 -9.29
CA MET A 159 -12.63 30.52 -8.29
C MET A 159 -11.52 30.42 -7.25
N ASP A 160 -10.26 30.70 -7.52
CA ASP A 160 -9.20 30.60 -6.51
C ASP A 160 -8.06 31.57 -6.82
N ASP A 161 -8.12 32.75 -6.21
CA ASP A 161 -7.10 33.80 -6.36
C ASP A 161 -5.82 33.48 -5.55
N CYS A 162 -5.89 32.49 -4.66
CA CYS A 162 -4.77 31.96 -3.89
C CYS A 162 -3.74 31.22 -4.75
N ALA A 163 -4.16 30.56 -5.83
CA ALA A 163 -3.23 29.86 -6.71
C ALA A 163 -2.22 30.83 -7.35
N THR A 164 -0.99 30.37 -7.56
CA THR A 164 -0.02 31.12 -8.34
C THR A 164 -0.54 31.24 -9.78
N LYS A 165 -0.33 32.39 -10.44
CA LYS A 165 -0.73 32.64 -11.85
C LYS A 165 0.08 31.81 -12.86
N SER A 166 0.63 30.67 -12.45
CA SER A 166 1.39 29.77 -13.29
C SER A 166 0.47 29.16 -14.36
N SER A 167 0.98 29.06 -15.58
CA SER A 167 0.28 28.51 -16.75
C SER A 167 0.24 26.98 -16.76
N ILE A 168 0.27 26.34 -15.58
CA ILE A 168 0.35 24.88 -15.45
C ILE A 168 -0.82 24.23 -16.18
N GLY A 169 -0.51 23.32 -17.12
CA GLY A 169 -1.51 22.53 -17.85
C GLY A 169 -2.20 21.50 -16.96
N PHE A 170 -3.38 21.04 -17.40
CA PHE A 170 -4.08 19.91 -16.79
C PHE A 170 -3.13 18.69 -16.71
N GLN A 171 -3.16 17.97 -15.58
CA GLN A 171 -2.34 16.78 -15.35
C GLN A 171 -3.23 15.54 -15.16
N ASP A 172 -3.33 14.68 -16.17
CA ASP A 172 -4.08 13.42 -16.09
C ASP A 172 -3.54 12.45 -15.04
N ILE A 173 -2.22 12.43 -14.90
CA ILE A 173 -1.50 11.54 -13.98
C ILE A 173 -0.93 12.41 -12.86
N PRO A 174 -1.11 12.03 -11.58
CA PRO A 174 -0.52 12.76 -10.48
C PRO A 174 1.01 12.82 -10.61
N VAL A 175 1.55 14.03 -10.51
CA VAL A 175 3.01 14.26 -10.55
C VAL A 175 3.43 14.98 -9.29
N ALA A 176 4.24 14.32 -8.47
CA ALA A 176 4.91 14.94 -7.36
C ALA A 176 6.24 15.55 -7.82
N TYR A 177 6.57 16.74 -7.35
CA TYR A 177 7.85 17.39 -7.64
C TYR A 177 8.29 18.26 -6.49
N ILE A 178 9.60 18.50 -6.45
CA ILE A 178 10.19 19.49 -5.55
C ILE A 178 10.52 20.74 -6.35
N ARG A 179 9.98 21.88 -5.92
CA ARG A 179 10.28 23.19 -6.46
C ARG A 179 11.29 23.88 -5.56
N LYS A 180 12.37 24.37 -6.15
CA LYS A 180 13.29 25.31 -5.48
C LYS A 180 12.69 26.71 -5.55
N ASN A 181 12.58 27.37 -4.41
CA ASN A 181 12.15 28.76 -4.29
C ASN A 181 13.22 29.55 -3.53
N LYS A 182 13.11 30.88 -3.58
CA LYS A 182 14.00 31.80 -2.87
C LYS A 182 13.19 32.76 -2.02
N ARG A 183 13.56 32.91 -0.75
CA ARG A 183 13.01 33.94 0.14
C ARG A 183 14.19 34.75 0.71
N CYS A 184 14.26 36.02 0.31
CA CYS A 184 15.42 36.87 0.57
C CYS A 184 16.70 36.22 0.02
N THR A 185 17.66 35.88 0.88
CA THR A 185 18.93 35.24 0.52
C THR A 185 18.92 33.71 0.68
N TYR A 186 17.83 33.14 1.22
CA TYR A 186 17.76 31.72 1.53
C TYR A 186 16.94 30.96 0.49
N ASP A 187 17.53 29.88 -0.02
CA ASP A 187 16.82 28.89 -0.83
C ASP A 187 15.99 27.98 0.08
N TYR A 188 14.77 27.68 -0.35
CA TYR A 188 13.90 26.69 0.30
C TYR A 188 13.23 25.82 -0.76
N PHE A 189 12.71 24.68 -0.31
CA PHE A 189 12.15 23.68 -1.20
C PHE A 189 10.72 23.35 -0.79
N GLU A 190 9.86 23.25 -1.79
CA GLU A 190 8.45 22.91 -1.64
C GLU A 190 8.17 21.59 -2.35
N LEU A 191 7.62 20.61 -1.63
CA LEU A 191 7.06 19.40 -2.23
C LEU A 191 5.61 19.68 -2.63
N SER A 192 5.28 19.45 -3.89
CA SER A 192 3.92 19.61 -4.41
C SER A 192 3.51 18.41 -5.25
N ILE A 193 2.22 18.10 -5.26
CA ILE A 193 1.59 17.11 -6.15
C ILE A 193 0.63 17.85 -7.07
N ARG A 194 0.81 17.75 -8.38
CA ARG A 194 -0.17 18.25 -9.37
C ARG A 194 -1.07 17.14 -9.84
N ILE A 195 -2.35 17.45 -9.98
CA ILE A 195 -3.37 16.54 -10.53
C ILE A 195 -4.56 17.34 -11.04
N GLY A 196 -4.97 17.09 -12.29
CA GLY A 196 -5.93 17.91 -13.00
C GLY A 196 -5.52 19.38 -13.00
N HIS A 197 -6.39 20.26 -12.51
CA HIS A 197 -6.11 21.68 -12.29
C HIS A 197 -5.61 22.01 -10.88
N PHE A 198 -5.42 21.01 -10.01
CA PHE A 198 -5.05 21.21 -8.62
C PHE A 198 -3.54 21.05 -8.38
N GLU A 199 -3.00 21.90 -7.51
CA GLU A 199 -1.69 21.73 -6.86
C GLU A 199 -1.93 21.47 -5.37
N VAL A 200 -1.40 20.36 -4.87
CA VAL A 200 -1.41 20.00 -3.45
C VAL A 200 -0.02 20.27 -2.91
N LEU A 201 0.13 21.38 -2.19
CA LEU A 201 1.38 21.75 -1.55
C LEU A 201 1.49 21.05 -0.20
N ALA A 202 2.55 20.27 0.01
CA ALA A 202 2.82 19.68 1.31
C ALA A 202 3.25 20.80 2.27
N THR A 203 2.50 20.94 3.36
CA THR A 203 2.77 21.93 4.42
C THR A 203 3.25 21.28 5.70
N GLY A 204 3.27 19.95 5.79
CA GLY A 204 3.87 19.25 6.90
C GLY A 204 4.01 17.77 6.60
N GLY A 205 4.99 17.13 7.24
CA GLY A 205 5.29 15.75 6.96
C GLY A 205 6.62 15.29 7.52
N PHE A 206 7.09 14.20 6.92
CA PHE A 206 8.38 13.61 7.20
C PHE A 206 9.07 13.24 5.90
N TRP A 207 10.39 13.17 5.89
CA TRP A 207 11.13 12.61 4.78
C TRP A 207 12.35 11.84 5.25
N GLY A 208 12.91 11.01 4.39
CA GLY A 208 14.13 10.26 4.68
C GLY A 208 14.65 9.53 3.45
N PRO A 209 15.90 9.03 3.51
CA PRO A 209 16.46 8.19 2.48
C PRO A 209 15.80 6.80 2.48
N LEU A 210 15.70 6.15 1.31
CA LEU A 210 15.13 4.80 1.19
C LEU A 210 16.04 3.71 1.78
N ASP A 211 17.35 3.96 1.84
CA ASP A 211 18.38 3.04 2.32
C ASP A 211 18.82 3.32 3.77
N GLY A 212 18.24 4.32 4.43
CA GLY A 212 18.55 4.68 5.82
C GLY A 212 17.38 4.45 6.78
N PHE A 213 17.57 4.84 8.05
CA PHE A 213 16.52 4.79 9.09
C PHE A 213 16.10 6.18 9.55
N GLN A 214 16.56 7.23 8.86
CA GLN A 214 16.32 8.60 9.25
C GLN A 214 14.89 9.02 8.90
N LEU A 215 14.26 9.75 9.81
CA LEU A 215 12.97 10.38 9.60
C LEU A 215 13.09 11.84 10.04
N VAL A 216 13.10 12.75 9.06
CA VAL A 216 13.26 14.18 9.28
C VAL A 216 11.88 14.84 9.19
N PRO A 217 11.34 15.39 10.28
CA PRO A 217 10.08 16.13 10.24
C PRO A 217 10.25 17.46 9.52
N PHE A 218 9.18 17.95 8.90
CA PHE A 218 9.08 19.33 8.42
C PHE A 218 7.68 19.90 8.67
N LEU A 219 7.61 21.20 8.97
CA LEU A 219 6.38 21.96 9.18
C LEU A 219 6.47 23.33 8.51
N GLY A 220 5.50 23.64 7.65
CA GLY A 220 5.51 24.78 6.74
C GLY A 220 5.97 24.39 5.33
N SER A 221 5.50 25.13 4.31
CA SER A 221 5.88 24.86 2.92
C SER A 221 7.37 25.10 2.66
N SER A 222 8.01 26.01 3.41
CA SER A 222 9.44 26.33 3.27
C SER A 222 10.38 25.47 4.12
N ALA A 223 9.87 24.47 4.85
CA ALA A 223 10.65 23.80 5.89
C ALA A 223 11.41 22.54 5.45
N ILE A 224 11.38 22.19 4.17
CA ILE A 224 12.24 21.12 3.65
C ILE A 224 13.66 21.67 3.43
N SER A 225 14.29 22.09 4.53
CA SER A 225 15.69 22.46 4.58
C SER A 225 16.55 21.19 4.61
N ASN A 226 17.82 21.29 4.20
CA ASN A 226 18.77 20.17 4.22
C ASN A 226 18.43 18.98 3.31
N LEU A 227 17.75 19.22 2.19
CA LEU A 227 17.63 18.19 1.16
C LEU A 227 19.01 17.73 0.67
N PRO A 228 19.15 16.44 0.30
CA PRO A 228 20.34 15.91 -0.35
C PRO A 228 20.71 16.70 -1.61
N SER A 229 22.00 16.80 -1.92
CA SER A 229 22.51 17.45 -3.14
C SER A 229 21.86 16.91 -4.41
N VAL A 230 21.63 15.59 -4.49
CA VAL A 230 20.96 14.94 -5.64
C VAL A 230 19.56 15.50 -5.94
N ILE A 231 18.87 16.02 -4.92
CA ILE A 231 17.57 16.68 -5.06
C ILE A 231 17.75 18.18 -5.32
N LYS A 232 18.71 18.83 -4.65
CA LYS A 232 18.96 20.28 -4.75
C LYS A 232 19.55 20.73 -6.09
N GLU A 233 20.46 19.95 -6.65
CA GLU A 233 21.24 20.28 -7.85
C GLU A 233 20.48 19.98 -9.15
N ASN A 234 19.34 19.29 -9.06
CA ASN A 234 18.52 18.99 -10.22
C ASN A 234 17.78 20.24 -10.69
N VAL A 235 18.33 20.90 -11.72
CA VAL A 235 17.84 22.16 -12.29
C VAL A 235 16.43 22.01 -12.88
N ASP A 236 16.04 20.80 -13.27
CA ASP A 236 14.78 20.53 -14.01
C ASP A 236 13.56 20.23 -13.12
N ASN A 237 13.62 20.52 -11.81
CA ASN A 237 12.61 20.15 -10.80
C ASN A 237 12.42 18.62 -10.73
N PRO A 238 13.09 17.93 -9.78
CA PRO A 238 12.95 16.49 -9.69
C PRO A 238 11.49 16.13 -9.45
N HIS A 239 10.95 15.26 -10.32
CA HIS A 239 9.56 14.83 -10.30
C HIS A 239 9.43 13.31 -10.34
N THR A 240 8.26 12.82 -9.96
CA THR A 240 7.93 11.40 -9.88
C THR A 240 6.42 11.20 -9.99
N ASN A 241 6.02 10.05 -10.51
CA ASN A 241 4.63 9.57 -10.50
C ASN A 241 4.43 8.50 -9.41
N THR A 242 5.48 8.17 -8.67
CA THR A 242 5.43 7.21 -7.56
C THR A 242 4.86 7.88 -6.31
N ILE A 243 3.54 7.88 -6.24
CA ILE A 243 2.79 8.41 -5.10
C ILE A 243 1.88 7.30 -4.58
N PHE A 244 2.10 6.90 -3.34
CA PHE A 244 1.32 5.89 -2.66
C PHE A 244 0.27 6.54 -1.76
N VAL A 245 -0.98 6.07 -1.87
CA VAL A 245 -2.10 6.54 -1.04
C VAL A 245 -2.61 5.40 -0.17
N ASN A 246 -3.00 5.71 1.06
CA ASN A 246 -3.56 4.72 1.97
C ASN A 246 -4.99 4.37 1.55
N SER A 247 -5.17 3.16 1.02
CA SER A 247 -6.47 2.70 0.51
C SER A 247 -7.45 2.28 1.61
N ASN A 248 -6.96 2.06 2.83
CA ASN A 248 -7.75 1.62 3.98
C ASN A 248 -7.90 2.71 5.05
N SER A 249 -7.61 3.98 4.72
CA SER A 249 -7.76 5.08 5.68
C SER A 249 -9.24 5.34 5.97
N SER A 250 -9.73 4.82 7.10
CA SER A 250 -11.05 5.18 7.64
C SER A 250 -11.07 6.57 8.27
N GLU A 251 -9.90 7.12 8.61
CA GLU A 251 -9.78 8.41 9.25
C GLU A 251 -10.01 9.54 8.24
N GLN A 252 -11.06 10.33 8.48
CA GLN A 252 -11.28 11.58 7.76
C GLN A 252 -10.27 12.63 8.26
N PRO A 253 -9.60 13.36 7.35
CA PRO A 253 -8.69 14.43 7.74
C PRO A 253 -9.42 15.55 8.47
N VAL A 254 -8.66 16.34 9.21
CA VAL A 254 -9.12 17.62 9.74
C VAL A 254 -8.96 18.66 8.62
N ILE A 255 -10.03 19.40 8.32
CA ILE A 255 -10.07 20.37 7.23
C ILE A 255 -10.15 21.78 7.81
N THR A 256 -9.17 22.62 7.47
CA THR A 256 -8.98 23.98 8.01
C THR A 256 -8.73 24.98 6.88
N THR A 257 -8.56 26.26 7.24
CA THR A 257 -8.13 27.30 6.28
C THR A 257 -6.66 27.11 5.91
N ARG A 258 -6.26 27.63 4.74
CA ARG A 258 -4.87 27.53 4.28
C ARG A 258 -3.92 28.33 5.19
N ILE A 259 -2.75 27.78 5.47
CA ILE A 259 -1.76 28.35 6.40
C ILE A 259 -0.87 29.44 5.75
N MET A 260 -0.91 29.62 4.42
CA MET A 260 0.00 30.55 3.74
C MET A 260 -0.32 32.03 3.99
N ASN A 261 0.66 32.91 3.76
CA ASN A 261 0.63 34.38 3.81
C ASN A 261 -0.35 35.04 2.81
N GLN A 262 -1.51 34.43 2.61
CA GLN A 262 -2.52 34.83 1.66
C GLN A 262 -3.73 35.44 2.35
N CYS A 263 -3.63 35.82 3.62
CA CYS A 263 -4.72 36.43 4.39
C CYS A 263 -5.36 37.66 3.71
N LEU A 264 -4.63 38.31 2.78
CA LEU A 264 -5.12 39.44 1.99
C LEU A 264 -5.96 39.03 0.76
N LYS A 265 -5.98 37.75 0.40
CA LYS A 265 -6.70 37.23 -0.78
C LYS A 265 -8.12 36.80 -0.40
N SER A 266 -9.07 37.02 -1.32
CA SER A 266 -10.50 36.80 -1.08
C SER A 266 -10.83 35.34 -0.78
N HIS A 267 -10.08 34.39 -1.33
CA HIS A 267 -10.33 32.96 -1.15
C HIS A 267 -9.44 32.28 -0.09
N SER A 268 -8.70 33.05 0.71
CA SER A 268 -7.82 32.51 1.75
C SER A 268 -8.54 31.78 2.87
N THR A 269 -9.77 32.18 3.18
CA THR A 269 -10.64 31.59 4.21
C THR A 269 -11.27 30.26 3.78
N ARG A 270 -10.99 29.77 2.58
CA ARG A 270 -11.51 28.48 2.12
C ARG A 270 -10.87 27.33 2.89
N LYS A 271 -11.71 26.36 3.24
CA LYS A 271 -11.33 25.14 3.96
C LYS A 271 -10.65 24.12 3.05
N TRP A 272 -9.51 24.47 2.48
CA TRP A 272 -8.73 23.65 1.53
C TRP A 272 -7.32 23.31 2.07
N ALA A 273 -7.14 23.39 3.39
CA ALA A 273 -6.04 22.71 4.07
C ALA A 273 -6.51 21.39 4.67
N PHE A 274 -5.68 20.36 4.56
CA PHE A 274 -5.99 18.99 4.97
C PHE A 274 -4.89 18.48 5.89
N HIS A 275 -5.28 18.02 7.06
CA HIS A 275 -4.37 17.54 8.10
C HIS A 275 -4.72 16.11 8.50
N SER A 276 -3.69 15.30 8.66
CA SER A 276 -3.82 13.96 9.22
C SER A 276 -4.35 14.06 10.65
N ARG A 277 -5.46 13.39 10.92
CA ARG A 277 -6.13 13.44 12.22
C ARG A 277 -5.20 13.03 13.35
N LYS A 278 -4.47 11.93 13.18
CA LYS A 278 -3.43 11.43 14.10
C LYS A 278 -2.42 12.51 14.51
N PHE A 279 -1.87 13.25 13.54
CA PHE A 279 -0.84 14.27 13.81
C PHE A 279 -1.43 15.59 14.29
N HIS A 280 -2.61 15.94 13.80
CA HIS A 280 -3.34 17.10 14.28
C HIS A 280 -3.68 16.97 15.78
N SER A 281 -4.16 15.81 16.22
CA SER A 281 -4.49 15.57 17.64
C SER A 281 -3.28 15.63 18.59
N THR A 282 -2.07 15.44 18.07
CA THR A 282 -0.83 15.55 18.85
C THR A 282 -0.20 16.94 18.78
N GLY A 283 -0.85 17.92 18.14
CA GLY A 283 -0.30 19.25 17.94
C GLY A 283 0.80 19.33 16.87
N PHE A 284 0.99 18.29 16.06
CA PHE A 284 1.93 18.31 14.93
C PHE A 284 1.21 18.88 13.69
N LEU A 285 1.05 20.19 13.66
CA LEU A 285 0.49 20.93 12.53
C LEU A 285 1.25 22.23 12.28
N PRO A 286 1.23 22.77 11.05
CA PRO A 286 1.82 24.07 10.79
C PRO A 286 0.97 25.17 11.45
N THR A 287 1.61 26.17 12.04
CA THR A 287 0.93 27.26 12.75
C THR A 287 0.08 28.09 11.79
N ASN A 288 -1.21 28.19 12.06
CA ASN A 288 -2.13 29.02 11.29
C ASN A 288 -2.37 30.37 11.99
N SER A 289 -1.97 31.48 11.36
CA SER A 289 -2.13 32.81 11.96
C SER A 289 -3.58 33.21 12.16
N SER A 290 -4.51 32.67 11.36
CA SER A 290 -5.95 32.97 11.49
C SER A 290 -6.62 32.31 12.70
N GLU A 291 -5.97 31.33 13.33
CA GLU A 291 -6.54 30.58 14.48
C GLU A 291 -6.07 31.15 15.84
N LEU A 292 -5.20 32.16 15.83
CA LEU A 292 -4.69 32.79 17.05
C LEU A 292 -5.73 33.65 17.79
N SER A 293 -6.90 33.91 17.21
CA SER A 293 -7.89 34.85 17.76
C SER A 293 -8.97 34.24 18.65
N SER A 294 -9.00 32.92 18.89
CA SER A 294 -10.11 32.28 19.62
C SER A 294 -9.76 31.61 20.94
N ASN A 295 -8.48 31.47 21.30
CA ASN A 295 -8.07 30.72 22.51
C ASN A 295 -7.18 31.52 23.48
N SER A 296 -7.08 32.84 23.31
CA SER A 296 -6.35 33.70 24.24
C SER A 296 -7.20 34.90 24.61
N LEU A 297 -8.16 34.67 25.52
CA LEU A 297 -8.64 35.56 26.59
C LEU A 297 -9.62 34.79 27.46
#